data_AF-A0A0G0CW71-F1
#
_entry.id   AF-A0A0G0CW71-F1
#
_cell.length_a   1.000
_cell.length_b   1.000
_cell.length_c   1.000
_cell.angle_alpha   90.00
_cell.angle_beta   90.00
_cell.angle_gamma   90.00
#
_symmetry.space_group_name_H-M   'P 1'
#
loop_
_entity.id
_entity.type
_entity.pdbx_description
1 polymer ?
#
loop_
_entity_poly.entity_id
_entity_poly.type
_entity_poly.pdbx_seq_one_letter_code
_entity_poly.pdbx_strand_id
1 'polypeptide(L)'
;MQSLQKEITKTFFQTLEDIKTKQNFEIFFSDFLTSKELEIFSKRLAIAYWLSKGRDYENIKINLKVTSKAITEVKNIINTSGIKLALKKMEAEEWANVWSERVKKLANGH
;
A
#
# COMPACT_ATOMS: atom_id res chain seq x y z
N MET A 1 13.73 -28.93 13.28
CA MET A 1 13.23 -27.99 14.31
C MET A 1 12.83 -26.72 13.59
N GLN A 2 11.56 -26.29 13.67
CA GLN A 2 11.22 -24.92 13.26
C GLN A 2 11.81 -24.00 14.33
N SER A 3 12.57 -22.98 13.93
CA SER A 3 13.14 -22.02 14.88
C SER A 3 12.00 -21.17 15.49
N LEU A 4 12.14 -20.78 16.76
CA LEU A 4 11.22 -19.87 17.45
C LEU A 4 10.86 -18.63 16.59
N GLN A 5 11.83 -18.11 15.84
CA GLN A 5 11.65 -16.99 14.91
C GLN A 5 10.58 -17.27 13.85
N LYS A 6 10.52 -18.50 13.31
CA LYS A 6 9.54 -18.90 12.32
C LYS A 6 8.13 -18.93 12.92
N GLU A 7 8.00 -19.41 14.16
CA GLU A 7 6.72 -19.42 14.88
C GLU A 7 6.24 -18.00 15.18
N ILE A 8 7.11 -17.13 15.68
CA ILE A 8 6.80 -15.71 15.92
C ILE A 8 6.32 -15.04 14.62
N THR A 9 7.03 -15.27 13.52
CA THR A 9 6.68 -14.69 12.20
C THR A 9 5.34 -15.23 11.69
N LYS A 10 5.10 -16.53 11.87
CA LYS A 10 3.83 -17.16 11.48
C LYS A 10 2.66 -16.58 12.27
N THR A 11 2.80 -16.46 13.59
CA THR A 11 1.77 -15.87 14.45
C THR A 11 1.50 -14.42 14.08
N PHE A 12 2.52 -13.64 13.75
CA PHE A 12 2.34 -12.26 13.27
C PHE A 12 1.46 -12.19 12.01
N PHE A 13 1.75 -12.99 10.97
CA PHE A 13 0.93 -13.00 9.76
C PHE A 13 -0.49 -13.51 10.00
N GLN A 14 -0.67 -14.53 10.85
CA GLN A 14 -1.98 -15.02 11.23
C GLN A 14 -2.82 -13.92 11.90
N THR A 15 -2.24 -13.20 12.87
CA THR A 15 -2.93 -12.09 13.54
C THR A 15 -3.34 -11.01 12.54
N LEU A 16 -2.49 -10.65 11.58
CA LEU A 16 -2.83 -9.68 10.55
C LEU A 16 -3.99 -10.15 9.65
N GLU A 17 -4.02 -11.44 9.30
CA GLU A 17 -5.10 -12.02 8.51
C GLU A 17 -6.43 -12.03 9.28
N ASP A 18 -6.40 -12.21 10.60
CA ASP A 18 -7.59 -12.27 11.45
C ASP A 18 -8.25 -10.89 11.65
N ILE A 19 -7.56 -9.80 11.36
CA ILE A 19 -8.12 -8.45 11.34
C ILE A 19 -8.94 -8.24 10.06
N LYS A 20 -10.27 -8.44 10.14
CA LYS A 20 -11.15 -8.49 8.96
C LYS A 20 -11.68 -7.13 8.47
N THR A 21 -11.61 -6.07 9.26
CA THR A 21 -12.20 -4.77 8.92
C THR A 21 -11.15 -3.69 8.74
N LYS A 22 -11.41 -2.76 7.82
CA LYS A 22 -10.53 -1.61 7.58
C LYS A 22 -10.30 -0.81 8.87
N GLN A 23 -11.35 -0.57 9.65
CA GLN A 23 -11.26 0.16 10.92
C GLN A 23 -10.31 -0.53 11.92
N ASN A 24 -10.45 -1.84 12.11
CA ASN A 24 -9.58 -2.56 13.04
C ASN A 24 -8.13 -2.60 12.53
N PHE A 25 -7.94 -2.64 11.21
CA PHE A 25 -6.62 -2.58 10.58
C PHE A 25 -5.97 -1.23 10.81
N GLU A 26 -6.71 -0.13 10.65
CA GLU A 26 -6.22 1.23 10.92
C GLU A 26 -5.84 1.41 12.39
N ILE A 27 -6.66 0.94 13.33
CA ILE A 27 -6.36 0.97 14.78
C ILE A 27 -5.10 0.17 15.10
N PHE A 28 -4.99 -1.05 14.58
CA PHE A 28 -3.80 -1.87 14.82
C PHE A 28 -2.53 -1.19 14.32
N PHE A 29 -2.52 -0.68 13.08
CA PHE A 29 -1.33 -0.06 12.52
C PHE A 29 -1.02 1.32 13.10
N SER A 30 -2.01 2.06 13.61
CA SER A 30 -1.76 3.32 14.33
C SER A 30 -1.06 3.11 15.67
N ASP A 31 -1.33 1.98 16.31
CA ASP A 31 -0.79 1.66 17.63
C ASP A 31 0.50 0.84 17.54
N PHE A 32 0.63 -0.02 16.51
CA PHE A 32 1.78 -0.89 16.31
C PHE A 32 2.96 -0.19 15.64
N LEU A 33 2.70 0.76 14.73
CA LEU A 33 3.75 1.52 14.06
C LEU A 33 3.90 2.91 14.68
N THR A 34 5.12 3.42 14.69
CA THR A 34 5.33 4.85 14.92
C THR A 34 4.77 5.66 13.74
N SER A 35 4.45 6.93 13.98
CA SER A 35 4.02 7.85 12.91
C SER A 35 5.01 7.92 11.75
N LYS A 36 6.32 7.85 12.04
CA LYS A 36 7.38 7.82 11.05
C LYS A 36 7.37 6.53 10.22
N GLU A 37 7.20 5.38 10.85
CA GLU A 37 7.14 4.09 10.13
C GLU A 37 5.92 4.02 9.23
N LEU A 38 4.75 4.44 9.74
CA LEU A 38 3.52 4.50 8.95
C LEU A 38 3.69 5.41 7.72
N GLU A 39 4.32 6.57 7.89
CA GLU A 39 4.64 7.47 6.78
C GLU A 39 5.58 6.81 5.76
N ILE A 40 6.65 6.16 6.23
CA ILE A 40 7.63 5.48 5.37
C ILE A 40 6.96 4.37 4.54
N PHE A 41 6.16 3.51 5.17
CA PHE A 41 5.49 2.41 4.48
C PHE A 41 4.41 2.90 3.52
N SER A 42 3.66 3.93 3.90
CA SER A 42 2.67 4.57 3.03
C SER A 42 3.33 5.17 1.79
N LYS A 43 4.44 5.89 1.96
CA LYS A 43 5.23 6.44 0.84
C LYS A 43 5.83 5.34 -0.03
N ARG A 44 6.31 4.24 0.56
CA ARG A 44 6.82 3.08 -0.19
C ARG A 44 5.77 2.52 -1.15
N LEU A 45 4.53 2.38 -0.69
CA LEU A 45 3.42 1.92 -1.51
C LEU A 45 3.04 2.96 -2.60
N ALA A 46 3.01 4.25 -2.25
CA ALA A 46 2.74 5.33 -3.20
C ALA A 46 3.80 5.41 -4.31
N ILE A 47 5.10 5.26 -3.98
CA ILE A 47 6.18 5.18 -4.98
C ILE A 47 5.93 4.02 -5.93
N ALA A 48 5.63 2.82 -5.41
CA ALA A 48 5.40 1.64 -6.24
C ALA A 48 4.24 1.86 -7.21
N TYR A 49 3.15 2.45 -6.72
CA TYR A 49 1.99 2.79 -7.54
C TYR A 49 2.34 3.84 -8.61
N TRP A 50 3.04 4.92 -8.27
CA TRP A 50 3.40 5.97 -9.24
C TRP A 50 4.38 5.48 -10.31
N LEU A 51 5.35 4.66 -9.92
CA LEU A 51 6.25 3.99 -10.86
C LEU A 51 5.47 3.06 -11.80
N SER A 52 4.47 2.34 -11.30
CA SER A 52 3.62 1.46 -12.13
C SER A 52 2.79 2.24 -13.16
N LYS A 53 2.46 3.52 -12.86
CA LYS A 53 1.78 4.44 -13.78
C LYS A 53 2.72 5.19 -14.72
N GLY A 54 4.02 4.90 -14.69
CA GLY A 54 5.01 5.53 -15.58
C GLY A 54 5.39 6.96 -15.23
N ARG A 55 5.15 7.41 -13.97
CA ARG A 55 5.60 8.74 -13.52
C ARG A 55 7.13 8.79 -13.43
N ASP A 56 7.69 9.95 -13.75
CA ASP A 56 9.13 10.18 -13.67
C ASP A 56 9.63 10.36 -12.22
N TYR A 57 10.94 10.19 -12.05
CA TYR A 57 11.58 10.20 -10.73
C TYR A 57 11.48 11.55 -10.02
N GLU A 58 11.62 12.66 -10.74
CA GLU A 58 11.58 14.00 -10.15
C GLU A 58 10.15 14.32 -9.70
N ASN A 59 9.14 13.95 -10.49
CA ASN A 59 7.74 14.06 -10.09
C ASN A 59 7.45 13.29 -8.80
N ILE A 60 7.90 12.03 -8.70
CA ILE A 60 7.73 11.20 -7.50
C ILE A 60 8.43 11.83 -6.29
N LYS A 61 9.68 12.26 -6.47
CA LYS A 61 10.50 12.86 -5.42
C LYS A 61 9.87 14.12 -4.83
N ILE A 62 9.44 15.05 -5.68
CA ILE A 62 8.87 16.34 -5.27
C ILE A 62 7.52 16.14 -4.57
N ASN A 63 6.61 15.36 -5.17
CA ASN A 63 5.26 15.22 -4.65
C ASN A 63 5.19 14.34 -3.40
N LEU A 64 5.96 13.25 -3.34
CA LEU A 64 5.94 12.35 -2.18
C LEU A 64 6.93 12.76 -1.09
N LYS A 65 7.76 13.79 -1.32
CA LYS A 65 8.83 14.23 -0.42
C LYS A 65 9.72 13.06 0.01
N VAL A 66 10.20 12.30 -0.98
CA VAL A 66 11.05 11.11 -0.80
C VAL A 66 12.42 11.36 -1.39
N THR A 67 13.41 10.52 -1.04
CA THR A 67 14.74 10.59 -1.64
C THR A 67 14.82 9.73 -2.89
N SER A 68 15.74 10.05 -3.80
CA SER A 68 16.02 9.21 -4.98
C SER A 68 16.44 7.79 -4.58
N LYS A 69 17.09 7.63 -3.42
CA LYS A 69 17.43 6.33 -2.83
C LYS A 69 16.18 5.50 -2.56
N ALA A 70 15.17 6.07 -1.91
CA ALA A 70 13.91 5.37 -1.64
C ALA A 70 13.19 4.95 -2.93
N ILE A 71 13.20 5.80 -3.96
CA ILE A 71 12.59 5.45 -5.27
C ILE A 71 13.31 4.25 -5.89
N THR A 72 14.64 4.25 -5.88
CA THR A 72 15.45 3.13 -6.40
C THR A 72 15.21 1.84 -5.64
N GLU A 73 15.15 1.89 -4.30
CA GLU A 73 14.84 0.72 -3.47
C GLU A 73 13.49 0.10 -3.83
N VAL A 74 12.46 0.93 -4.05
CA VAL A 74 11.14 0.46 -4.47
C VAL A 74 11.15 -0.07 -5.89
N LYS A 75 11.83 0.59 -6.82
CA LYS A 75 11.95 0.11 -8.21
C LYS A 75 12.58 -1.28 -8.26
N ASN A 76 13.54 -1.58 -7.40
CA ASN A 76 14.19 -2.90 -7.36
C ASN A 76 13.22 -4.03 -6.96
N ILE A 77 12.20 -3.72 -6.15
CA ILE A 77 11.22 -4.71 -5.68
C ILE A 77 9.88 -4.66 -6.42
N ILE A 78 9.67 -3.70 -7.32
CA ILE A 78 8.37 -3.45 -7.98
C ILE A 78 7.84 -4.68 -8.73
N ASN A 79 8.75 -5.52 -9.22
CA ASN A 79 8.42 -6.71 -10.00
C ASN A 79 8.20 -7.98 -9.17
N THR A 80 8.37 -7.91 -7.85
CA THR A 80 8.13 -9.04 -6.95
C THR A 80 6.64 -9.37 -6.85
N SER A 81 6.31 -10.62 -6.53
CA SER A 81 4.93 -11.10 -6.45
C SER A 81 4.10 -10.32 -5.43
N GLY A 82 4.68 -10.00 -4.27
CA GLY A 82 4.01 -9.22 -3.21
C GLY A 82 3.65 -7.81 -3.65
N ILE A 83 4.58 -7.08 -4.27
CA ILE A 83 4.29 -5.72 -4.76
C ILE A 83 3.28 -5.74 -5.91
N LYS A 84 3.41 -6.68 -6.85
CA LYS A 84 2.43 -6.85 -7.94
C LYS A 84 1.02 -7.15 -7.41
N LEU A 85 0.90 -7.96 -6.36
CA LEU A 85 -0.38 -8.24 -5.71
C LEU A 85 -0.99 -6.96 -5.11
N ALA A 86 -0.19 -6.19 -4.36
CA ALA A 86 -0.65 -4.94 -3.76
C ALA A 86 -1.10 -3.93 -4.83
N LEU A 87 -0.32 -3.76 -5.90
CA LEU A 87 -0.66 -2.87 -7.01
C LEU A 87 -1.98 -3.26 -7.69
N LYS A 88 -2.19 -4.55 -7.97
CA LYS A 88 -3.45 -5.05 -8.54
C LYS A 88 -4.65 -4.74 -7.64
N LYS A 89 -4.50 -4.85 -6.32
CA LYS A 89 -5.57 -4.52 -5.36
C LYS A 89 -5.87 -3.02 -5.36
N MET A 90 -4.84 -2.17 -5.35
CA MET A 90 -5.00 -0.71 -5.42
C MET A 90 -5.70 -0.27 -6.70
N GLU A 91 -5.32 -0.84 -7.84
CA GLU A 91 -5.98 -0.53 -9.11
C GLU A 91 -7.45 -0.94 -9.07
N ALA A 92 -7.78 -2.15 -8.60
CA ALA A 92 -9.16 -2.58 -8.47
C ALA A 92 -10.01 -1.64 -7.58
N GLU A 93 -9.46 -1.17 -6.46
CA GLU A 93 -10.12 -0.19 -5.57
C GLU A 93 -10.29 1.18 -6.25
N GLU A 94 -9.28 1.66 -6.96
CA GLU A 94 -9.35 2.91 -7.74
C GLU A 94 -10.47 2.82 -8.79
N TRP A 95 -10.50 1.73 -9.55
CA TRP A 95 -11.56 1.48 -10.54
C TRP A 95 -12.95 1.39 -9.89
N ALA A 96 -13.07 0.74 -8.73
CA ALA A 96 -14.33 0.66 -7.99
C ALA A 96 -14.79 2.03 -7.49
N ASN A 97 -13.87 2.86 -6.99
CA ASN A 97 -14.16 4.21 -6.53
C ASN A 97 -14.58 5.11 -7.69
N VAL A 98 -13.82 5.13 -8.80
CA VAL A 98 -14.14 5.90 -10.01
C VAL A 98 -15.49 5.47 -10.58
N TRP A 99 -15.75 4.17 -10.62
CA TRP A 99 -17.03 3.63 -11.08
C TRP A 99 -18.19 4.07 -10.17
N SER A 100 -18.02 3.98 -8.86
CA SER A 100 -19.02 4.41 -7.87
C SER A 100 -19.33 5.91 -7.99
N GLU A 101 -18.32 6.75 -8.24
CA GLU A 101 -18.51 8.18 -8.48
C GLU A 101 -19.28 8.45 -9.78
N ARG A 102 -18.99 7.70 -10.86
CA ARG A 102 -19.72 7.82 -12.14
C ARG A 102 -21.19 7.43 -12.00
N VAL A 103 -21.49 6.34 -11.31
CA VAL A 103 -22.87 5.91 -11.04
C VAL A 103 -23.64 6.94 -10.22
N LYS A 104 -23.02 7.51 -9.17
CA LYS A 104 -23.64 8.60 -8.37
C LYS A 104 -23.95 9.84 -9.21
N LYS A 105 -23.04 10.23 -10.12
CA LYS A 105 -23.28 11.37 -11.04
C LYS A 105 -24.44 11.12 -12.00
N LEU A 106 -24.61 9.89 -12.48
CA LEU A 106 -25.73 9.52 -13.36
C LEU A 106 -27.06 9.44 -12.60
N ALA A 107 -27.05 8.91 -11.37
CA ALA A 107 -28.24 8.78 -10.54
C ALA A 107 -28.76 10.13 -10.00
N ASN A 108 -27.86 11.09 -9.75
CA ASN A 108 -28.21 12.44 -9.28
C ASN A 108 -28.45 13.43 -10.45
N GLY A 109 -28.43 12.95 -11.70
CA GLY A 109 -28.66 13.74 -12.91
C GLY A 109 -30.12 13.74 -13.41
N HIS A 110 -31.07 13.33 -12.56
CA HIS A 110 -32.52 13.40 -12.79
C HIS A 110 -33.19 14.24 -11.72
#